data_AF-A0A7W6EPS8-F1
#
_entry.id   AF-A0A7W6EPS8-F1
#
_cell.length_a   1.000
_cell.length_b   1.000
_cell.length_c   1.000
_cell.angle_alpha   90.00
_cell.angle_beta   90.00
_cell.angle_gamma   90.00
#
_symmetry.space_group_name_H-M   'P 1'
#
loop_
_entity.id
_entity.type
_entity.pdbx_description
1 polymer ?
#
loop_
_entity_poly.entity_id
_entity_poly.type
_entity_poly.pdbx_seq_one_letter_code
_entity_poly.pdbx_strand_id
1 'polypeptide(L)'
;MLQNLKLIFTPNTKDPFGARFTFSLMVFIAVGLLFIVCQGVALINITLLLAAACLVIGVLVGFLFGIPKFLQNNRAQPILNSTTYQYVPNTNLEEISDWLTKIIVGLGLVQLKSVPQQLQQTSEYIAPKIVKSAIDNEAAITLVNSLIIYFPIVGFIGGYLITRMYLSGAIRKADLELTDSNDLKEVLKNTQEAFFNVQTVINEIQAKSSQTEQGLLSLRGDDNNDPQKGQWGGLNERNGRRLSAIVKSSEGKEGLFDVFLKVESIDANLPLTGAVKFHLHPTFFNSNPIIFVQDGKAELKLVAWGAFTVGAETENGNTQLELDLADEKWGFPEAFRNQ
;
A
#
# COMPACT_ATOMS: atom_id res chain seq x y z
N MET A 1 8.27 -12.26 31.13
CA MET A 1 7.49 -12.95 30.08
C MET A 1 6.07 -13.32 30.54
N LEU A 2 5.88 -14.00 31.68
CA LEU A 2 4.54 -14.36 32.22
C LEU A 2 3.67 -13.17 32.66
N GLN A 3 4.26 -12.05 33.10
CA GLN A 3 3.50 -10.83 33.48
C GLN A 3 2.90 -10.10 32.27
N ASN A 4 3.57 -10.12 31.11
CA ASN A 4 3.06 -9.50 29.87
C ASN A 4 1.91 -10.32 29.27
N LEU A 5 1.87 -11.63 29.50
CA LEU A 5 0.79 -12.50 29.03
C LEU A 5 -0.52 -12.25 29.80
N LYS A 6 -0.43 -11.93 31.10
CA LYS A 6 -1.60 -11.56 31.91
C LYS A 6 -2.31 -10.32 31.37
N LEU A 7 -1.55 -9.33 30.87
CA LEU A 7 -2.10 -8.06 30.39
C LEU A 7 -2.87 -8.17 29.07
N ILE A 8 -2.63 -9.22 28.28
CA ILE A 8 -3.32 -9.49 27.01
C ILE A 8 -4.67 -10.20 27.24
N PHE A 9 -4.74 -11.05 28.28
CA PHE A 9 -5.94 -11.86 28.59
C PHE A 9 -6.71 -11.40 29.83
N THR A 10 -6.24 -10.41 30.59
CA THR A 10 -7.09 -9.76 31.59
C THR A 10 -8.12 -8.90 30.87
N PRO A 11 -9.42 -9.24 30.92
CA PRO A 11 -10.46 -8.36 30.41
C PRO A 11 -10.29 -7.01 31.11
N ASN A 12 -10.21 -5.93 30.34
CA ASN A 12 -10.22 -4.59 30.87
C ASN A 12 -11.55 -4.44 31.60
N THR A 13 -11.57 -4.46 32.94
CA THR A 13 -12.78 -4.53 33.80
C THR A 13 -13.83 -3.43 33.56
N LYS A 14 -13.61 -2.56 32.58
CA LYS A 14 -14.52 -1.57 32.03
C LYS A 14 -15.44 -2.10 30.91
N ASP A 15 -15.30 -3.33 30.41
CA ASP A 15 -16.18 -3.94 29.39
C ASP A 15 -17.18 -4.97 29.98
N PRO A 16 -18.27 -4.52 30.63
CA PRO A 16 -19.20 -5.41 31.33
C PRO A 16 -19.85 -6.46 30.43
N PHE A 17 -19.87 -6.24 29.11
CA PHE A 17 -20.42 -7.19 28.15
C PHE A 17 -19.56 -8.46 27.99
N GLY A 18 -18.23 -8.31 27.85
CA GLY A 18 -17.33 -9.46 27.62
C GLY A 18 -17.22 -10.38 28.83
N ALA A 19 -17.15 -9.80 30.02
CA ALA A 19 -17.17 -10.54 31.27
C ALA A 19 -18.49 -11.30 31.48
N ARG A 20 -19.64 -10.67 31.20
CA ARG A 20 -20.96 -11.32 31.33
C ARG A 20 -21.12 -12.44 30.30
N PHE A 21 -20.64 -12.25 29.08
CA PHE A 21 -20.71 -13.27 28.04
C PHE A 21 -19.84 -14.49 28.36
N THR A 22 -18.57 -14.27 28.72
CA THR A 22 -17.66 -15.37 29.11
C THR A 22 -18.17 -16.13 30.32
N PHE A 23 -18.76 -15.44 31.30
CA PHE A 23 -19.45 -16.07 32.42
C PHE A 23 -20.64 -16.94 31.95
N SER A 24 -21.53 -16.41 31.11
CA SER A 24 -22.64 -17.19 30.54
C SER A 24 -22.16 -18.42 29.80
N LEU A 25 -21.09 -18.30 29.00
CA LEU A 25 -20.49 -19.43 28.29
C LEU A 25 -19.97 -20.51 29.25
N MET A 26 -19.28 -20.11 30.32
CA MET A 26 -18.83 -21.04 31.36
C MET A 26 -20.01 -21.74 32.02
N VAL A 27 -21.12 -21.04 32.27
CA VAL A 27 -22.35 -21.64 32.81
C VAL A 27 -22.92 -22.68 31.86
N PHE A 28 -23.03 -22.39 30.56
CA PHE A 28 -23.51 -23.38 29.58
C PHE A 28 -22.63 -24.64 29.55
N ILE A 29 -21.30 -24.47 29.50
CA ILE A 29 -20.36 -25.61 29.54
C ILE A 29 -20.53 -26.39 30.84
N ALA A 30 -20.61 -25.72 31.98
CA ALA A 30 -20.79 -26.36 33.28
C ALA A 30 -22.10 -27.14 33.38
N VAL A 31 -23.19 -26.62 32.83
CA VAL A 31 -24.48 -27.33 32.75
C VAL A 31 -24.33 -28.61 31.92
N GLY A 32 -23.72 -28.55 30.74
CA GLY A 32 -23.47 -29.74 29.91
C GLY A 32 -22.61 -30.79 30.61
N LEU A 33 -21.55 -30.36 31.30
CA LEU A 33 -20.69 -31.25 32.09
C LEU A 33 -21.44 -31.86 33.29
N LEU A 34 -22.30 -31.09 33.96
CA LEU A 34 -23.14 -31.58 35.05
C LEU A 34 -24.07 -32.70 34.58
N PHE A 35 -24.70 -32.55 33.41
CA PHE A 35 -25.52 -33.62 32.82
C PHE A 35 -24.71 -34.91 32.56
N ILE A 36 -23.45 -34.80 32.10
CA ILE A 36 -22.56 -35.96 31.90
C ILE A 36 -22.24 -36.68 33.22
N VAL A 37 -22.07 -35.93 34.30
CA VAL A 37 -21.79 -36.51 35.62
C VAL A 37 -23.05 -37.17 36.21
N CYS A 38 -24.22 -36.59 35.99
CA CYS A 38 -25.49 -37.06 36.55
C CYS A 38 -26.18 -38.19 35.75
N GLN A 39 -25.88 -38.37 34.46
CA GLN A 39 -26.64 -39.29 33.58
C GLN A 39 -26.59 -40.78 33.97
N GLY A 40 -25.55 -41.24 34.65
CA GLY A 40 -25.43 -42.63 35.13
C GLY A 40 -25.22 -43.71 34.04
N VAL A 41 -25.68 -43.50 32.81
CA VAL A 41 -25.75 -44.45 31.68
C VAL A 41 -24.38 -44.85 31.09
N ALA A 42 -23.47 -43.91 30.92
CA ALA A 42 -22.17 -44.11 30.29
C ALA A 42 -20.98 -43.90 31.25
N LEU A 43 -19.82 -44.48 30.89
CA LEU A 43 -18.53 -44.30 31.55
C LEU A 43 -18.08 -42.83 31.48
N ILE A 44 -18.20 -42.15 32.62
CA ILE A 44 -18.00 -40.69 32.76
C ILE A 44 -16.68 -40.23 32.13
N ASN A 45 -15.57 -40.93 32.36
CA ASN A 45 -14.25 -40.51 31.88
C ASN A 45 -14.18 -40.44 30.34
N ILE A 46 -14.73 -41.44 29.65
CA ILE A 46 -14.71 -41.49 28.17
C ILE A 46 -15.70 -40.47 27.62
N THR A 47 -16.86 -40.33 28.24
CA THR A 47 -17.87 -39.34 27.85
C THR A 47 -17.36 -37.90 28.02
N LEU A 48 -16.62 -37.60 29.09
CA LEU A 48 -15.98 -36.30 29.30
C LEU A 48 -14.90 -36.03 28.24
N LEU A 49 -14.08 -37.02 27.92
CA LEU A 49 -13.06 -36.87 26.87
C LEU A 49 -13.70 -36.60 25.50
N LEU A 50 -14.79 -37.30 25.17
CA LEU A 50 -15.56 -37.07 23.94
C LEU A 50 -16.15 -35.66 23.92
N ALA A 51 -16.78 -35.22 25.01
CA ALA A 51 -17.32 -33.87 25.14
C ALA A 51 -16.24 -32.80 24.97
N ALA A 52 -15.07 -32.99 25.56
CA ALA A 52 -13.93 -32.09 25.42
C ALA A 52 -13.41 -32.03 23.98
N ALA A 53 -13.29 -33.17 23.30
CA ALA A 53 -12.87 -33.22 21.90
C ALA A 53 -13.85 -32.46 20.99
N CYS A 54 -15.15 -32.71 21.17
CA CYS A 54 -16.22 -32.00 20.45
C CYS A 54 -16.19 -30.49 20.72
N LEU A 55 -15.99 -30.08 21.97
CA LEU A 55 -15.87 -28.66 22.35
C LEU A 55 -14.68 -28.01 21.66
N VAL A 56 -13.50 -28.63 21.67
CA VAL A 56 -12.28 -28.12 21.04
C VAL A 56 -12.46 -27.95 19.53
N ILE A 57 -13.06 -28.93 18.85
CA ILE A 57 -13.39 -28.82 17.42
C ILE A 57 -14.30 -27.61 17.19
N GLY A 58 -15.35 -27.46 18.00
CA GLY A 58 -16.22 -26.29 17.95
C GLY A 58 -15.45 -24.98 18.12
N VAL A 59 -14.60 -24.88 19.14
CA VAL A 59 -13.78 -23.68 19.41
C VAL A 59 -12.85 -23.34 18.26
N LEU A 60 -12.19 -24.34 17.65
CA LEU A 60 -11.29 -24.13 16.51
C LEU A 60 -12.04 -23.62 15.27
N VAL A 61 -13.19 -24.21 14.96
CA VAL A 61 -14.04 -23.75 13.86
C VAL A 61 -14.58 -22.35 14.18
N GLY A 62 -15.06 -22.12 15.40
CA GLY A 62 -15.54 -20.81 15.85
C GLY A 62 -14.47 -19.74 15.75
N PHE A 63 -13.24 -20.05 16.18
CA PHE A 63 -12.08 -19.17 16.05
C PHE A 63 -11.86 -18.75 14.60
N LEU A 64 -11.87 -19.70 13.68
CA LEU A 64 -11.70 -19.44 12.24
C LEU A 64 -12.74 -18.42 11.75
N PHE A 65 -14.03 -18.68 12.00
CA PHE A 65 -15.12 -17.79 11.60
C PHE A 65 -15.11 -16.45 12.33
N GLY A 66 -14.49 -16.39 13.51
CA GLY A 66 -14.39 -15.19 14.34
C GLY A 66 -13.27 -14.24 13.95
N ILE A 67 -12.36 -14.64 13.05
CA ILE A 67 -11.28 -13.78 12.58
C ILE A 67 -11.87 -12.55 11.87
N PRO A 68 -11.53 -11.32 12.30
CA PRO A 68 -12.02 -10.10 11.65
C PRO A 68 -11.47 -10.00 10.23
N LYS A 69 -12.31 -9.59 9.30
CA LYS A 69 -11.92 -9.32 7.91
C LYS A 69 -11.68 -7.83 7.73
N PHE A 70 -10.47 -7.45 7.37
CA PHE A 70 -10.14 -6.07 7.06
C PHE A 70 -10.53 -5.82 5.59
N LEU A 71 -11.54 -4.97 5.38
CA LEU A 71 -11.77 -4.44 4.04
C LEU A 71 -10.53 -3.61 3.69
N GLN A 72 -9.67 -4.17 2.83
CA GLN A 72 -8.55 -3.48 2.20
C GLN A 72 -9.11 -2.46 1.20
N ASN A 73 -9.88 -1.49 1.72
CA ASN A 73 -10.47 -0.45 0.92
C ASN A 73 -9.36 0.56 0.63
N ASN A 74 -8.98 0.61 -0.63
CA ASN A 74 -7.90 1.41 -1.19
C ASN A 74 -6.52 0.99 -0.66
N ARG A 75 -5.82 0.19 -1.48
CA ARG A 75 -4.38 0.41 -1.66
C ARG A 75 -4.22 1.92 -1.80
N ALA A 76 -3.69 2.56 -0.77
CA ALA A 76 -3.38 3.97 -0.81
C ALA A 76 -2.47 4.16 -2.02
N GLN A 77 -3.00 4.73 -3.09
CA GLN A 77 -2.14 5.41 -4.02
C GLN A 77 -1.45 6.48 -3.18
N PRO A 78 -0.12 6.61 -3.27
CA PRO A 78 0.60 7.62 -2.52
C PRO A 78 0.08 8.97 -3.01
N ILE A 79 -0.86 9.56 -2.28
CA ILE A 79 -1.21 10.96 -2.47
C ILE A 79 0.03 11.71 -1.98
N LEU A 80 0.76 12.32 -2.91
CA LEU A 80 2.00 13.07 -2.70
C LEU A 80 1.89 14.23 -1.69
N ASN A 81 0.75 14.39 -1.02
CA ASN A 81 0.43 15.48 -0.10
C ASN A 81 0.06 15.01 1.32
N SER A 82 0.19 13.71 1.65
CA SER A 82 -0.02 13.23 3.02
C SER A 82 1.20 12.43 3.48
N THR A 83 1.96 12.98 4.43
CA THR A 83 3.10 12.34 5.09
C THR A 83 2.72 11.18 6.02
N THR A 84 1.47 10.72 6.00
CA THR A 84 1.00 9.60 6.81
C THR A 84 1.44 8.27 6.19
N TYR A 85 2.46 7.64 6.75
CA TYR A 85 2.74 6.23 6.48
C TYR A 85 1.54 5.39 6.94
N GLN A 86 0.75 4.90 5.99
CA GLN A 86 -0.38 4.04 6.28
C GLN A 86 0.15 2.62 6.53
N TYR A 87 0.20 2.22 7.79
CA TYR A 87 0.52 0.85 8.19
C TYR A 87 -0.49 -0.12 7.54
N VAL A 88 0.03 -1.10 6.79
CA VAL A 88 -0.74 -2.20 6.20
C VAL A 88 -0.59 -3.41 7.11
N PRO A 89 -1.64 -3.84 7.83
CA PRO A 89 -1.55 -5.00 8.72
C PRO A 89 -1.33 -6.28 7.91
N ASN A 90 -0.71 -7.27 8.55
CA ASN A 90 -0.54 -8.60 7.97
C ASN A 90 -1.90 -9.33 7.87
N THR A 91 -2.32 -9.67 6.64
CA THR A 91 -3.59 -10.33 6.33
C THR A 91 -3.49 -11.85 6.18
N ASN A 92 -2.32 -12.47 6.39
CA ASN A 92 -2.12 -13.91 6.15
C ASN A 92 -3.15 -14.80 6.87
N LEU A 93 -3.44 -14.52 8.14
CA LEU A 93 -4.45 -15.29 8.90
C LEU A 93 -5.88 -15.02 8.43
N GLU A 94 -6.18 -13.80 7.99
CA GLU A 94 -7.47 -13.43 7.42
C GLU A 94 -7.71 -14.17 6.11
N GLU A 95 -6.75 -14.09 5.18
CA GLU A 95 -6.81 -14.76 3.89
C GLU A 95 -6.94 -16.27 4.10
N ILE A 96 -6.13 -16.82 5.03
CA ILE A 96 -6.19 -18.25 5.31
C ILE A 96 -7.56 -18.69 5.82
N SER A 97 -8.11 -17.88 6.73
CA SER A 97 -9.43 -18.12 7.27
C SER A 97 -10.53 -17.97 6.22
N ASP A 98 -10.46 -16.98 5.34
CA ASP A 98 -11.48 -16.75 4.33
C ASP A 98 -11.58 -17.92 3.33
N TRP A 99 -10.45 -18.45 2.85
CA TRP A 99 -10.51 -19.63 1.97
C TRP A 99 -11.01 -20.87 2.71
N LEU A 100 -10.55 -21.09 3.94
CA LEU A 100 -10.92 -22.28 4.70
C LEU A 100 -12.41 -22.25 5.11
N THR A 101 -12.93 -21.11 5.56
CA THR A 101 -14.35 -20.95 5.89
C THR A 101 -15.25 -21.15 4.67
N LYS A 102 -14.86 -20.64 3.49
CA LYS A 102 -15.58 -20.89 2.23
C LYS A 102 -15.62 -22.39 1.88
N ILE A 103 -14.51 -23.11 2.06
CA ILE A 103 -14.48 -24.57 1.83
C ILE A 103 -15.38 -25.29 2.84
N ILE A 104 -15.30 -24.96 4.13
CA ILE A 104 -16.13 -25.59 5.17
C ILE A 104 -17.62 -25.37 4.90
N VAL A 105 -18.02 -24.13 4.61
CA VAL A 105 -19.43 -23.82 4.29
C VAL A 105 -19.85 -24.48 2.97
N GLY A 106 -19.00 -24.42 1.94
CA GLY A 106 -19.29 -25.01 0.63
C GLY A 106 -19.49 -26.53 0.70
N LEU A 107 -18.53 -27.24 1.30
CA LEU A 107 -18.63 -28.70 1.51
C LEU A 107 -19.78 -29.05 2.46
N GLY A 108 -19.96 -28.27 3.53
CA GLY A 108 -21.05 -28.44 4.49
C GLY A 108 -22.43 -28.35 3.84
N LEU A 109 -22.66 -27.36 2.97
CA LEU A 109 -23.93 -27.20 2.25
C LEU A 109 -24.20 -28.37 1.30
N VAL A 110 -23.18 -28.85 0.58
CA VAL A 110 -23.32 -30.01 -0.32
C VAL A 110 -23.64 -31.28 0.45
N GLN A 111 -23.00 -31.49 1.61
CA GLN A 111 -23.14 -32.71 2.41
C GLN A 111 -24.25 -32.65 3.47
N LEU A 112 -24.96 -31.52 3.62
CA LEU A 112 -25.89 -31.28 4.72
C LEU A 112 -26.96 -32.39 4.87
N LYS A 113 -27.45 -32.92 3.75
CA LYS A 113 -28.45 -34.01 3.74
C LYS A 113 -27.95 -35.31 4.36
N SER A 114 -26.65 -35.56 4.33
CA SER A 114 -26.03 -36.77 4.89
C SER A 114 -25.68 -36.64 6.37
N VAL A 115 -25.69 -35.44 6.93
CA VAL A 115 -25.30 -35.17 8.32
C VAL A 115 -26.14 -35.96 9.34
N PRO A 116 -27.49 -36.01 9.26
CA PRO A 116 -28.28 -36.77 10.23
C PRO A 116 -27.92 -38.26 10.26
N GLN A 117 -27.72 -38.86 9.09
CA GLN A 117 -27.35 -40.27 8.98
C GLN A 117 -25.94 -40.52 9.54
N GLN A 118 -24.97 -39.66 9.22
CA GLN A 118 -23.61 -39.79 9.74
C GLN A 118 -23.55 -39.62 11.27
N LEU A 119 -24.33 -38.70 11.84
CA LEU A 119 -24.45 -38.54 13.29
C LEU A 119 -24.99 -39.83 13.94
N GLN A 120 -26.06 -40.39 13.39
CA GLN A 120 -26.65 -41.63 13.88
C GLN A 120 -25.68 -42.82 13.78
N GLN A 121 -24.99 -42.99 12.65
CA GLN A 121 -24.00 -44.06 12.49
C GLN A 121 -22.82 -43.90 13.47
N THR A 122 -22.40 -42.66 13.72
CA THR A 122 -21.30 -42.37 14.66
C THR A 122 -21.72 -42.68 16.10
N SER A 123 -22.94 -42.32 16.50
CA SER A 123 -23.44 -42.63 17.85
C SER A 123 -23.68 -44.12 18.06
N GLU A 124 -24.23 -44.82 17.08
CA GLU A 124 -24.38 -46.29 17.10
C GLU A 124 -23.02 -47.01 17.21
N TYR A 125 -21.96 -46.44 16.64
CA TYR A 125 -20.62 -46.99 16.76
C TYR A 125 -19.96 -46.74 18.12
N ILE A 126 -20.15 -45.55 18.70
CA ILE A 126 -19.49 -45.13 19.94
C ILE A 126 -20.25 -45.60 21.19
N ALA A 127 -21.59 -45.52 21.20
CA ALA A 127 -22.42 -45.78 22.37
C ALA A 127 -22.18 -47.17 23.02
N PRO A 128 -22.09 -48.28 22.25
CA PRO A 128 -21.83 -49.60 22.83
C PRO A 128 -20.48 -49.71 23.53
N LYS A 129 -19.51 -48.84 23.20
CA LYS A 129 -18.16 -48.85 23.78
C LYS A 129 -18.07 -48.07 25.08
N ILE A 130 -19.06 -47.23 25.38
CA ILE A 130 -19.05 -46.34 26.55
C ILE A 130 -20.17 -46.64 27.54
N VAL A 131 -21.19 -47.42 27.16
CA VAL A 131 -22.31 -47.78 28.02
C VAL A 131 -21.84 -48.66 29.18
N LYS A 132 -22.37 -48.43 30.39
CA LYS A 132 -22.04 -49.26 31.57
C LYS A 132 -22.78 -50.60 31.59
N SER A 133 -23.98 -50.63 31.01
CA SER A 133 -24.86 -51.78 30.96
C SER A 133 -25.48 -51.90 29.57
N ALA A 134 -25.54 -53.11 29.02
CA ALA A 134 -26.10 -53.35 27.69
C ALA A 134 -27.59 -52.92 27.56
N ILE A 135 -28.31 -52.83 28.69
CA ILE A 135 -29.72 -52.41 28.75
C ILE A 135 -29.87 -50.91 28.40
N ASP A 136 -28.84 -50.10 28.65
CA ASP A 136 -28.91 -48.65 28.46
C ASP A 136 -28.38 -48.19 27.10
N ASN A 137 -28.21 -49.10 26.14
CA ASN A 137 -27.56 -48.79 24.86
C ASN A 137 -28.30 -47.69 24.07
N GLU A 138 -29.64 -47.74 24.02
CA GLU A 138 -30.47 -46.70 23.38
C GLU A 138 -30.31 -45.32 24.04
N ALA A 139 -30.22 -45.29 25.37
CA ALA A 139 -29.97 -44.07 26.13
C ALA A 139 -28.55 -43.55 25.87
N ALA A 140 -27.56 -44.43 25.72
CA ALA A 140 -26.19 -44.07 25.37
C ALA A 140 -26.08 -43.52 23.94
N ILE A 141 -26.83 -44.06 22.96
CA ILE A 141 -26.91 -43.51 21.60
C ILE A 141 -27.45 -42.09 21.64
N THR A 142 -28.56 -41.87 22.34
CA THR A 142 -29.16 -40.54 22.53
C THR A 142 -28.19 -39.56 23.21
N LEU A 143 -27.46 -40.04 24.22
CA LEU A 143 -26.43 -39.25 24.90
C LEU A 143 -25.32 -38.84 23.93
N VAL A 144 -24.73 -39.78 23.19
CA VAL A 144 -23.65 -39.49 22.24
C VAL A 144 -24.11 -38.51 21.15
N ASN A 145 -25.30 -38.72 20.58
CA ASN A 145 -25.89 -37.77 19.62
C ASN A 145 -26.00 -36.37 20.22
N SER A 146 -26.51 -36.27 21.46
CA SER A 146 -26.64 -34.99 22.16
C SER A 146 -25.28 -34.31 22.37
N LEU A 147 -24.22 -35.06 22.69
CA LEU A 147 -22.87 -34.51 22.90
C LEU A 147 -22.25 -33.97 21.62
N ILE A 148 -22.35 -34.75 20.53
CA ILE A 148 -21.79 -34.38 19.21
C ILE A 148 -22.52 -33.16 18.63
N ILE A 149 -23.74 -32.87 19.06
CA ILE A 149 -24.47 -31.66 18.67
C ILE A 149 -24.15 -30.51 19.63
N TYR A 150 -24.30 -30.73 20.94
CA TYR A 150 -24.26 -29.67 21.95
C TYR A 150 -22.88 -29.02 22.08
N PHE A 151 -21.83 -29.82 22.30
CA PHE A 151 -20.51 -29.29 22.61
C PHE A 151 -19.85 -28.57 21.42
N PRO A 152 -19.97 -29.04 20.16
CA PRO A 152 -19.44 -28.29 19.03
C PRO A 152 -20.17 -26.97 18.81
N ILE A 153 -21.50 -26.91 19.03
CA ILE A 153 -22.25 -25.64 18.90
C ILE A 153 -21.82 -24.65 19.98
N VAL A 154 -21.76 -25.07 21.24
CA VAL A 154 -21.30 -24.20 22.35
C VAL A 154 -19.86 -23.77 22.13
N GLY A 155 -18.97 -24.69 21.71
CA GLY A 155 -17.59 -24.39 21.36
C GLY A 155 -17.50 -23.41 20.19
N PHE A 156 -18.29 -23.58 19.14
CA PHE A 156 -18.34 -22.69 17.98
C PHE A 156 -18.76 -21.28 18.37
N ILE A 157 -19.88 -21.13 19.09
CA ILE A 157 -20.37 -19.82 19.55
C ILE A 157 -19.33 -19.16 20.46
N GLY A 158 -18.75 -19.93 21.39
CA GLY A 158 -17.71 -19.46 22.30
C GLY A 158 -16.45 -18.99 21.57
N GLY A 159 -15.87 -19.84 20.73
CA GLY A 159 -14.69 -19.53 19.93
C GLY A 159 -14.90 -18.35 18.99
N TYR A 160 -16.07 -18.29 18.33
CA TYR A 160 -16.44 -17.20 17.44
C TYR A 160 -16.51 -15.85 18.18
N LEU A 161 -17.26 -15.79 19.28
CA LEU A 161 -17.48 -14.54 20.00
C LEU A 161 -16.24 -14.09 20.77
N ILE A 162 -15.49 -15.01 21.38
CA ILE A 162 -14.22 -14.68 22.05
C ILE A 162 -13.23 -14.11 21.03
N THR A 163 -13.06 -14.78 19.89
CA THR A 163 -12.15 -14.31 18.83
C THR A 163 -12.60 -12.94 18.33
N ARG A 164 -13.89 -12.78 18.00
CA ARG A 164 -14.40 -11.52 17.48
C ARG A 164 -14.30 -10.36 18.48
N MET A 165 -14.44 -10.63 19.78
CA MET A 165 -14.42 -9.59 20.82
C MET A 165 -13.01 -9.21 21.24
N TYR A 166 -12.14 -10.18 21.51
CA TYR A 166 -10.81 -9.94 22.06
C TYR A 166 -9.75 -9.76 20.98
N LEU A 167 -9.75 -10.59 19.92
CA LEU A 167 -8.72 -10.50 18.87
C LEU A 167 -8.86 -9.21 18.06
N SER A 168 -10.09 -8.82 17.71
CA SER A 168 -10.34 -7.54 17.02
C SER A 168 -9.90 -6.33 17.83
N GLY A 169 -10.13 -6.36 19.16
CA GLY A 169 -9.69 -5.30 20.06
C GLY A 169 -8.17 -5.26 20.22
N ALA A 170 -7.53 -6.43 20.34
CA ALA A 170 -6.09 -6.56 20.49
C ALA A 170 -5.33 -6.10 19.23
N ILE A 171 -5.77 -6.53 18.04
CA ILE A 171 -5.15 -6.10 16.77
C ILE A 171 -5.26 -4.58 16.61
N ARG A 172 -6.45 -4.01 16.82
CA ARG A 172 -6.65 -2.56 16.73
C ARG A 172 -5.76 -1.79 17.71
N LYS A 173 -5.60 -2.29 18.94
CA LYS A 173 -4.74 -1.63 19.94
C LYS A 173 -3.27 -1.68 19.51
N ALA A 174 -2.79 -2.83 19.03
CA ALA A 174 -1.43 -2.99 18.54
C ALA A 174 -1.15 -2.05 17.34
N ASP A 175 -2.09 -1.96 16.39
CA ASP A 175 -1.97 -1.09 15.22
C ASP A 175 -1.96 0.39 15.60
N LEU A 176 -2.77 0.78 16.60
CA LEU A 176 -2.77 2.13 17.15
C LEU A 176 -1.44 2.47 17.84
N GLU A 177 -0.88 1.56 18.64
CA GLU A 177 0.42 1.78 19.30
C GLU A 177 1.57 1.96 18.30
N LEU A 178 1.54 1.26 17.16
CA LEU A 178 2.52 1.45 16.08
C LEU A 178 2.37 2.83 15.42
N THR A 179 1.14 3.29 15.21
CA THR A 179 0.85 4.60 14.61
C THR A 179 1.14 5.76 15.59
N ASP A 180 0.96 5.52 16.88
CA ASP A 180 1.14 6.50 17.96
C ASP A 180 2.60 6.62 18.43
N SER A 181 3.51 5.82 17.86
CA SER A 181 4.94 5.90 18.17
C SER A 181 5.45 7.34 17.96
N ASN A 182 5.97 7.91 19.05
CA ASN A 182 6.41 9.31 19.12
C ASN A 182 7.44 9.66 18.02
N ASP A 183 8.24 8.68 17.58
CA ASP A 183 9.20 8.83 16.50
C ASP A 183 8.54 9.25 15.18
N LEU A 184 7.37 8.69 14.84
CA LEU A 184 6.67 9.06 13.61
C LEU A 184 6.12 10.49 13.72
N LYS A 185 5.55 10.86 14.86
CA LYS A 185 5.05 12.22 15.10
C LYS A 185 6.16 13.26 15.12
N GLU A 186 7.32 12.92 15.68
CA GLU A 186 8.49 13.79 15.72
C GLU A 186 9.10 13.99 14.33
N VAL A 187 9.23 12.91 13.55
CA VAL A 187 9.66 13.00 12.14
C VAL A 187 8.68 13.83 11.32
N LEU A 188 7.36 13.64 11.50
CA LEU A 188 6.34 14.44 10.80
C LEU A 188 6.42 15.92 11.15
N LYS A 189 6.57 16.24 12.44
CA LYS A 189 6.72 17.61 12.91
C LYS A 189 7.98 18.26 12.33
N ASN A 190 9.11 17.59 12.39
CA ASN A 190 10.39 18.09 11.87
C ASN A 190 10.35 18.25 10.34
N THR A 191 9.68 17.35 9.63
CA THR A 191 9.52 17.42 8.16
C THR A 191 8.59 18.57 7.77
N GLN A 192 7.51 18.80 8.53
CA GLN A 192 6.58 19.89 8.28
C GLN A 192 7.22 21.27 8.58
N GLU A 193 8.00 21.37 9.65
CA GLU A 193 8.82 22.56 9.95
C GLU A 193 9.86 22.82 8.86
N ALA A 194 10.53 21.78 8.34
CA ALA A 194 11.46 21.91 7.22
C ALA A 194 10.76 22.40 5.94
N PHE A 195 9.57 21.89 5.61
CA PHE A 195 8.79 22.34 4.46
C PHE A 195 8.38 23.82 4.58
N PHE A 196 7.96 24.27 5.76
CA PHE A 196 7.60 25.67 5.99
C PHE A 196 8.82 26.60 5.82
N ASN A 197 9.98 26.18 6.32
CA ASN A 197 11.23 26.92 6.14
C ASN A 197 11.64 27.00 4.67
N VAL A 198 11.52 25.92 3.90
CA VAL A 198 11.78 25.91 2.46
C VAL A 198 10.83 26.85 1.72
N GLN A 199 9.54 26.84 2.03
CA GLN A 199 8.57 27.76 1.40
C GLN A 199 8.88 29.23 1.72
N THR A 200 9.34 29.51 2.94
CA THR A 200 9.76 30.86 3.36
C THR A 200 10.98 31.32 2.55
N VAL A 201 11.98 30.47 2.39
CA VAL A 201 13.17 30.75 1.57
C VAL A 201 12.79 30.93 0.09
N ILE A 202 11.87 30.13 -0.45
CA ILE A 202 11.37 30.30 -1.82
C ILE A 202 10.70 31.66 -2.00
N ASN A 203 9.84 32.06 -1.05
CA ASN A 203 9.17 33.36 -1.11
C ASN A 203 10.19 34.52 -1.01
N GLU A 204 11.23 34.38 -0.19
CA GLU A 204 12.32 35.37 -0.11
C GLU A 204 13.15 35.44 -1.40
N ILE A 205 13.45 34.30 -2.02
CA ILE A 205 14.14 34.24 -3.30
C ILE A 205 13.28 34.87 -4.41
N GLN A 206 11.98 34.58 -4.42
CA GLN A 206 11.03 35.18 -5.37
C GLN A 206 10.89 36.69 -5.19
N ALA A 207 10.83 37.17 -3.94
CA ALA A 207 10.80 38.61 -3.65
C ALA A 207 12.09 39.31 -4.11
N LYS A 208 13.25 38.67 -3.91
CA LYS A 208 14.55 39.17 -4.40
C LYS A 208 14.66 39.08 -5.93
N SER A 209 14.08 38.07 -6.57
CA SER A 209 14.07 37.97 -8.03
C SER A 209 13.16 39.01 -8.68
N SER A 210 12.02 39.37 -8.07
CA SER A 210 11.15 40.45 -8.59
C SER A 210 11.79 41.83 -8.48
N GLN A 211 12.58 42.10 -7.43
CA GLN A 211 13.38 43.33 -7.33
C GLN A 211 14.52 43.36 -8.36
N THR A 212 15.07 42.19 -8.69
CA THR A 212 16.12 42.05 -9.71
C THR A 212 15.55 42.16 -11.13
N GLU A 213 14.35 41.65 -11.40
CA GLU A 213 13.62 41.82 -12.67
C GLU A 213 13.26 43.28 -12.94
N GLN A 214 12.82 44.04 -11.92
CA GLN A 214 12.58 45.48 -12.08
C GLN A 214 13.88 46.27 -12.35
N GLY A 215 15.02 45.81 -11.81
CA GLY A 215 16.34 46.32 -12.17
C GLY A 215 16.78 45.95 -13.59
N LEU A 216 16.50 44.73 -14.04
CA LEU A 216 16.86 44.24 -15.38
C LEU A 216 16.00 44.84 -16.50
N LEU A 217 14.72 45.15 -16.23
CA LEU A 217 13.84 45.85 -17.17
C LEU A 217 14.32 47.27 -17.52
N SER A 218 15.19 47.86 -16.69
CA SER A 218 15.82 49.16 -16.97
C SER A 218 17.07 49.08 -17.86
N LEU A 219 17.54 47.85 -18.17
CA LEU A 219 18.70 47.56 -19.01
C LEU A 219 18.29 46.97 -20.37
N ARG A 220 17.18 47.41 -20.96
CA ARG A 220 16.86 47.11 -22.37
C ARG A 220 17.93 47.71 -23.29
N GLY A 221 19.02 46.97 -23.45
CA GLY A 221 20.07 47.17 -24.43
C GLY A 221 19.88 46.18 -25.58
N ASP A 222 19.91 46.74 -26.78
CA ASP A 222 20.02 46.08 -28.07
C ASP A 222 21.25 45.14 -28.08
N ASP A 223 21.05 43.84 -27.94
CA ASP A 223 22.11 42.84 -28.09
C ASP A 223 21.69 41.79 -29.13
N ASN A 224 21.86 42.17 -30.40
CA ASN A 224 21.81 41.28 -31.58
C ASN A 224 22.94 40.22 -31.59
N ASN A 225 23.53 39.89 -30.44
CA ASN A 225 24.71 39.03 -30.33
C ASN A 225 24.43 37.89 -29.34
N ASP A 226 23.87 36.81 -29.86
CA ASP A 226 23.65 35.56 -29.13
C ASP A 226 24.98 34.98 -28.61
N PRO A 227 25.20 34.93 -27.28
CA PRO A 227 26.46 34.48 -26.71
C PRO A 227 26.82 33.02 -27.03
N GLN A 228 25.84 32.15 -27.32
CA GLN A 228 26.09 30.73 -27.53
C GLN A 228 26.50 30.39 -28.98
N LYS A 229 26.37 31.34 -29.91
CA LYS A 229 26.60 31.11 -31.33
C LYS A 229 28.07 30.83 -31.63
N GLY A 230 28.35 29.70 -32.28
CA GLY A 230 29.70 29.28 -32.68
C GLY A 230 30.56 28.66 -31.57
N GLN A 231 30.05 28.50 -30.34
CA GLN A 231 30.83 27.97 -29.22
C GLN A 231 30.92 26.43 -29.18
N TRP A 232 30.04 25.73 -29.89
CA TRP A 232 29.85 24.27 -29.81
C TRP A 232 30.24 23.56 -31.11
N GLY A 233 30.87 24.32 -32.01
CA GLY A 233 31.40 23.85 -33.28
C GLY A 233 30.36 23.78 -34.41
N GLY A 234 29.22 24.47 -34.28
CA GLY A 234 28.32 24.82 -35.38
C GLY A 234 27.57 23.68 -36.09
N LEU A 235 27.72 22.44 -35.62
CA LEU A 235 27.08 21.27 -36.23
C LEU A 235 26.03 20.69 -35.29
N ASN A 236 24.81 20.51 -35.80
CA ASN A 236 23.74 19.84 -35.08
C ASN A 236 23.89 18.30 -35.10
N GLU A 237 24.87 17.78 -35.85
CA GLU A 237 25.22 16.36 -35.92
C GLU A 237 26.74 16.15 -35.81
N ARG A 238 27.16 15.30 -34.87
CA ARG A 238 28.57 14.95 -34.65
C ARG A 238 28.66 13.61 -33.92
N ASN A 239 29.67 12.80 -34.25
CA ASN A 239 29.97 11.52 -33.58
C ASN A 239 28.76 10.57 -33.46
N GLY A 240 27.89 10.51 -34.46
CA GLY A 240 26.71 9.63 -34.40
C GLY A 240 25.58 10.14 -33.48
N ARG A 241 25.63 11.41 -33.06
CA ARG A 241 24.59 12.09 -32.27
C ARG A 241 23.97 13.25 -33.06
N ARG A 242 22.68 13.51 -32.85
CA ARG A 242 21.91 14.60 -33.47
C ARG A 242 21.19 15.42 -32.41
N LEU A 243 21.32 16.74 -32.48
CA LEU A 243 20.51 17.74 -31.77
C LEU A 243 19.43 18.29 -32.72
N SER A 244 18.19 18.31 -32.24
CA SER A 244 17.02 18.75 -33.00
C SER A 244 16.06 19.55 -32.12
N ALA A 245 15.21 20.37 -32.74
CA ALA A 245 14.22 21.18 -32.05
C ALA A 245 12.85 21.17 -32.74
N ILE A 246 11.79 21.33 -31.96
CA ILE A 246 10.42 21.60 -32.42
C ILE A 246 9.96 22.87 -31.70
N VAL A 247 9.51 23.86 -32.47
CA VAL A 247 9.01 25.14 -31.93
C VAL A 247 7.53 25.30 -32.27
N LYS A 248 6.70 25.62 -31.28
CA LYS A 248 5.26 25.86 -31.43
C LYS A 248 4.86 27.12 -30.66
N SER A 249 3.86 27.86 -31.15
CA SER A 249 3.30 28.97 -30.38
C SER A 249 2.64 28.47 -29.09
N SER A 250 2.89 29.13 -27.96
CA SER A 250 2.31 28.75 -26.67
C SER A 250 0.82 29.10 -26.64
N GLU A 251 -0.04 28.13 -26.31
CA GLU A 251 -1.47 28.40 -26.10
C GLU A 251 -1.66 29.35 -24.90
N GLY A 252 -2.32 30.49 -25.12
CA GLY A 252 -2.72 31.42 -24.06
C GLY A 252 -1.68 32.49 -23.66
N LYS A 253 -0.53 32.58 -24.33
CA LYS A 253 0.47 33.65 -24.06
C LYS A 253 1.00 34.24 -25.37
N GLU A 254 0.53 35.42 -25.74
CA GLU A 254 1.02 36.14 -26.93
C GLU A 254 2.53 36.42 -26.80
N GLY A 255 3.28 36.15 -27.88
CA GLY A 255 4.72 36.39 -27.95
C GLY A 255 5.62 35.30 -27.34
N LEU A 256 5.07 34.20 -26.81
CA LEU A 256 5.84 33.08 -26.26
C LEU A 256 5.69 31.80 -27.09
N PHE A 257 6.79 31.03 -27.16
CA PHE A 257 6.90 29.79 -27.92
C PHE A 257 7.36 28.63 -27.03
N ASP A 258 6.67 27.50 -27.15
CA ASP A 258 7.10 26.21 -26.61
C ASP A 258 8.22 25.64 -27.51
N VAL A 259 9.40 25.45 -26.94
CA VAL A 259 10.58 24.88 -27.60
C VAL A 259 10.87 23.51 -27.00
N PHE A 260 10.90 22.49 -27.85
CA PHE A 260 11.24 21.11 -27.48
C PHE A 260 12.57 20.74 -28.12
N LEU A 261 13.60 20.55 -27.31
CA LEU A 261 14.93 20.13 -27.73
C LEU A 261 15.08 18.62 -27.53
N LYS A 262 15.75 17.95 -28.46
CA LYS A 262 16.00 16.51 -28.39
C LYS A 262 17.39 16.17 -28.90
N VAL A 263 18.13 15.40 -28.11
CA VAL A 263 19.38 14.74 -28.51
C VAL A 263 19.14 13.24 -28.60
N GLU A 264 19.50 12.65 -29.74
CA GLU A 264 19.36 11.21 -30.00
C GLU A 264 20.56 10.67 -30.79
N SER A 265 20.73 9.35 -30.81
CA SER A 265 21.70 8.73 -31.70
C SER A 265 21.16 8.55 -33.11
N ILE A 266 22.02 8.78 -34.10
CA ILE A 266 21.74 8.43 -35.51
C ILE A 266 22.27 7.03 -35.89
N ASP A 267 23.02 6.36 -35.00
CA ASP A 267 23.49 4.99 -35.19
C ASP A 267 22.73 4.04 -34.24
N ALA A 268 22.01 3.07 -34.81
CA ALA A 268 21.25 2.09 -34.05
C ALA A 268 22.13 1.17 -33.19
N ASN A 269 23.42 1.02 -33.53
CA ASN A 269 24.35 0.17 -32.78
C ASN A 269 25.05 0.89 -31.62
N LEU A 270 24.89 2.22 -31.53
CA LEU A 270 25.51 3.05 -30.50
C LEU A 270 24.44 3.88 -29.78
N PRO A 271 23.59 3.26 -28.94
CA PRO A 271 22.54 4.01 -28.24
C PRO A 271 23.13 5.15 -27.39
N LEU A 272 22.38 6.24 -27.25
CA LEU A 272 22.76 7.33 -26.36
C LEU A 272 22.57 6.86 -24.92
N THR A 273 23.57 7.09 -24.08
CA THR A 273 23.55 6.69 -22.67
C THR A 273 24.16 7.78 -21.79
N GLY A 274 23.78 7.82 -20.51
CA GLY A 274 24.31 8.78 -19.55
C GLY A 274 23.46 10.05 -19.48
N ALA A 275 24.11 11.21 -19.60
CA ALA A 275 23.45 12.51 -19.53
C ALA A 275 23.89 13.42 -20.69
N VAL A 276 23.01 14.36 -21.02
CA VAL A 276 23.28 15.46 -21.95
C VAL A 276 23.16 16.75 -21.17
N LYS A 277 24.20 17.58 -21.22
CA LYS A 277 24.14 18.94 -20.67
C LYS A 277 23.86 19.91 -21.81
N PHE A 278 22.75 20.62 -21.72
CA PHE A 278 22.40 21.67 -22.68
C PHE A 278 23.01 22.99 -22.23
N HIS A 279 23.34 23.83 -23.20
CA HIS A 279 23.87 25.17 -23.01
C HIS A 279 22.92 26.14 -23.70
N LEU A 280 22.06 26.77 -22.89
CA LEU A 280 21.02 27.70 -23.33
C LEU A 280 21.53 29.15 -23.24
N HIS A 281 20.74 30.08 -23.75
CA HIS A 281 21.02 31.50 -23.62
C HIS A 281 21.12 31.92 -22.12
N PRO A 282 22.02 32.85 -21.73
CA PRO A 282 22.20 33.24 -20.32
C PRO A 282 20.96 33.82 -19.63
N THR A 283 19.93 34.22 -20.39
CA THR A 283 18.65 34.72 -19.86
C THR A 283 17.80 33.63 -19.22
N PHE A 284 18.08 32.35 -19.49
CA PHE A 284 17.39 31.25 -18.81
C PHE A 284 17.91 31.08 -17.38
N PHE A 285 16.98 30.94 -16.43
CA PHE A 285 17.31 30.73 -15.00
C PHE A 285 18.30 29.58 -14.78
N ASN A 286 18.12 28.48 -15.53
CA ASN A 286 19.10 27.42 -15.65
C ASN A 286 19.60 27.37 -17.08
N SER A 287 20.71 28.05 -17.36
CA SER A 287 21.35 28.07 -18.68
C SER A 287 22.11 26.78 -19.01
N ASN A 288 22.30 25.89 -18.04
CA ASN A 288 23.13 24.68 -18.17
C ASN A 288 22.43 23.38 -17.69
N PRO A 289 21.18 23.07 -18.11
CA PRO A 289 20.45 21.94 -17.56
C PRO A 289 21.06 20.60 -18.00
N ILE A 290 21.14 19.65 -17.05
CA ILE A 290 21.62 18.29 -17.27
C ILE A 290 20.41 17.35 -17.34
N ILE A 291 20.22 16.69 -18.48
CA ILE A 291 19.12 15.77 -18.74
C ILE A 291 19.65 14.35 -18.87
N PHE A 292 19.13 13.45 -18.03
CA PHE A 292 19.45 12.03 -18.11
C PHE A 292 18.74 11.40 -19.30
N VAL A 293 19.44 10.53 -20.01
CA VAL A 293 18.95 9.88 -21.22
C VAL A 293 17.93 8.80 -20.84
N GLN A 294 16.74 8.86 -21.42
CA GLN A 294 15.66 7.87 -21.28
C GLN A 294 15.31 7.32 -22.66
N ASP A 295 15.18 6.00 -22.79
CA ASP A 295 14.89 5.32 -24.06
C ASP A 295 15.81 5.74 -25.23
N GLY A 296 17.09 6.00 -24.93
CA GLY A 296 18.11 6.41 -25.90
C GLY A 296 17.99 7.87 -26.37
N LYS A 297 17.21 8.70 -25.68
CA LYS A 297 17.00 10.12 -26.02
C LYS A 297 17.11 11.02 -24.78
N ALA A 298 17.59 12.24 -24.97
CA ALA A 298 17.51 13.30 -23.97
C ALA A 298 16.61 14.41 -24.50
N GLU A 299 15.52 14.68 -23.79
CA GLU A 299 14.48 15.63 -24.21
C GLU A 299 14.32 16.76 -23.19
N LEU A 300 14.28 18.00 -23.67
CA LEU A 300 14.15 19.20 -22.85
C LEU A 300 13.04 20.08 -23.42
N LYS A 301 12.03 20.40 -22.60
CA LYS A 301 10.96 21.36 -22.93
C LYS A 301 11.21 22.67 -22.20
N LEU A 302 11.14 23.79 -22.91
CA LEU A 302 11.26 25.15 -22.37
C LEU A 302 10.35 26.13 -23.10
N VAL A 303 10.19 27.33 -22.54
CA VAL A 303 9.43 28.44 -23.14
C VAL A 303 10.39 29.57 -23.44
N ALA A 304 10.33 30.13 -24.64
CA ALA A 304 11.18 31.24 -25.10
C ALA A 304 10.34 32.30 -25.81
N TRP A 305 10.79 33.56 -25.74
CA TRP A 305 10.17 34.66 -26.48
C TRP A 305 10.77 34.80 -27.89
N GLY A 306 12.10 34.65 -28.01
CA GLY A 306 12.84 34.73 -29.27
C GLY A 306 13.80 33.56 -29.49
N ALA A 307 14.33 33.47 -30.71
CA ALA A 307 15.28 32.45 -31.11
C ALA A 307 16.67 32.67 -30.48
N PHE A 308 17.37 31.57 -30.28
CA PHE A 308 18.72 31.56 -29.71
C PHE A 308 19.44 30.27 -30.15
N THR A 309 20.74 30.23 -29.97
CA THR A 309 21.60 29.10 -30.27
C THR A 309 21.71 28.20 -29.05
N VAL A 310 21.51 26.91 -29.27
CA VAL A 310 21.58 25.88 -28.24
C VAL A 310 22.82 25.05 -28.46
N GLY A 311 23.66 24.93 -27.43
CA GLY A 311 24.69 23.90 -27.35
C GLY A 311 24.19 22.64 -26.63
N ALA A 312 24.73 21.48 -26.98
CA ALA A 312 24.56 20.26 -26.20
C ALA A 312 25.87 19.47 -26.12
N GLU A 313 26.25 19.07 -24.91
CA GLU A 313 27.41 18.22 -24.65
C GLU A 313 26.96 16.85 -24.11
N THR A 314 27.58 15.79 -24.62
CA THR A 314 27.37 14.42 -24.14
C THR A 314 28.69 13.67 -24.10
N GLU A 315 28.69 12.47 -23.50
CA GLU A 315 29.89 11.62 -23.36
C GLU A 315 31.04 12.35 -22.64
N ASN A 316 30.71 13.06 -21.57
CA ASN A 316 31.65 13.90 -20.79
C ASN A 316 32.36 14.98 -21.61
N GLY A 317 31.69 15.52 -22.65
CA GLY A 317 32.19 16.62 -23.47
C GLY A 317 32.91 16.18 -24.75
N ASN A 318 33.07 14.88 -24.98
CA ASN A 318 33.65 14.35 -26.22
C ASN A 318 32.81 14.67 -27.47
N THR A 319 31.49 14.80 -27.29
CA THR A 319 30.57 15.14 -28.36
C THR A 319 29.85 16.44 -28.01
N GLN A 320 30.09 17.46 -28.82
CA GLN A 320 29.46 18.78 -28.76
C GLN A 320 28.63 19.02 -30.01
N LEU A 321 27.40 19.49 -29.82
CA LEU A 321 26.41 19.77 -30.87
C LEU A 321 25.93 21.21 -30.73
N GLU A 322 25.63 21.85 -31.85
CA GLU A 322 25.13 23.22 -31.91
C GLU A 322 23.89 23.30 -32.80
N LEU A 323 22.86 24.01 -32.33
CA LEU A 323 21.65 24.27 -33.11
C LEU A 323 21.25 25.74 -32.98
N ASP A 324 21.44 26.49 -34.06
CA ASP A 324 20.93 27.86 -34.19
C ASP A 324 19.44 27.81 -34.54
N LEU A 325 18.58 28.24 -33.61
CA LEU A 325 17.13 28.27 -33.79
C LEU A 325 16.65 29.47 -34.65
N ALA A 326 17.51 30.45 -34.92
CA ALA A 326 17.17 31.58 -35.81
C ALA A 326 17.37 31.22 -37.29
N ASP A 327 18.05 30.11 -37.58
CA ASP A 327 18.35 29.67 -38.94
C ASP A 327 17.08 29.29 -39.72
N GLU A 328 16.91 29.91 -40.89
CA GLU A 328 15.77 29.72 -41.80
C GLU A 328 15.58 28.26 -42.22
N LYS A 329 16.66 27.48 -42.30
CA LYS A 329 16.62 26.10 -42.80
C LYS A 329 15.72 25.18 -41.97
N TRP A 330 15.41 25.53 -40.72
CA TRP A 330 14.58 24.73 -39.83
C TRP A 330 13.07 25.03 -39.95
N GLY A 331 12.69 26.11 -40.62
CA GLY A 331 11.28 26.46 -40.84
C GLY A 331 10.50 26.87 -39.59
N PHE A 332 11.18 27.34 -38.53
CA PHE A 332 10.52 27.84 -37.32
C PHE A 332 9.78 29.18 -37.57
N PRO A 333 8.75 29.51 -36.76
CA PRO A 333 7.93 30.71 -36.96
C PRO A 333 8.75 32.00 -37.10
N GLU A 334 8.44 32.85 -38.08
CA GLU A 334 9.17 34.10 -38.32
C GLU A 334 9.14 35.04 -37.11
N ALA A 335 8.00 35.13 -36.42
CA ALA A 335 7.84 35.90 -35.18
C ALA A 335 8.69 35.37 -34.00
N PHE A 336 9.20 34.14 -34.09
CA PHE A 336 10.16 33.60 -33.12
C PHE A 336 11.60 33.91 -33.54
N ARG A 337 11.91 33.83 -34.84
CA ARG A 337 13.27 34.02 -35.37
C ARG A 337 13.74 35.48 -35.38
N ASN A 338 12.82 36.43 -35.51
CA ASN A 338 13.12 37.86 -35.67
C ASN A 338 12.87 38.70 -34.40
N GLN A 339 12.80 38.06 -33.23
CA GLN A 339 12.67 38.74 -31.93
C GLN A 339 14.02 38.93 -31.27
#